data_AF-A0A7K2JIT5-F1
#
_entry.id   AF-A0A7K2JIT5-F1
#
_cell.length_a   1.000
_cell.length_b   1.000
_cell.length_c   1.000
_cell.angle_alpha   90.00
_cell.angle_beta   90.00
_cell.angle_gamma   90.00
#
_symmetry.space_group_name_H-M   'P 1'
#
loop_
_entity.id
_entity.type
_entity.pdbx_description
1 polymer ?
#
loop_
_entity_poly.entity_id
_entity_poly.type
_entity_poly.pdbx_seq_one_letter_code
_entity_poly.pdbx_strand_id
1 'polypeptide(L)'
;MSNHMTPPPAPPYWPPVPPQPPKRNHTALIAAAAAVVAAALAAAVTVGVTGDDEAKPAPTVTVTETVDGGDTTAADEATEPAAEESDDGVYALGDTVTYDNEVKVGLSGFKRAVSTDTAMPESTPYVRFTVKVDNGGTATLDATALTVNCSYGKDGHSSEAVFDSAAGLGGGPDTQLLAGRSINVVWGCELPKSEKLVQIEVAPDYESDTAIFTGDVK
;
A
#
# COMPACT_ATOMS: atom_id res chain seq x y z
N MET A 1 -19.91 45.90 58.99
CA MET A 1 -18.91 45.66 57.94
C MET A 1 -18.62 44.16 57.95
N SER A 2 -19.26 43.40 57.07
CA SER A 2 -19.13 41.94 57.01
C SER A 2 -18.03 41.59 56.02
N ASN A 3 -16.94 41.00 56.49
CA ASN A 3 -15.84 40.57 55.63
C ASN A 3 -16.14 39.15 55.11
N HIS A 4 -16.49 39.07 53.82
CA HIS A 4 -16.48 37.81 53.08
C HIS A 4 -15.03 37.36 52.86
N MET A 5 -14.61 36.29 53.54
CA MET A 5 -13.40 35.54 53.19
C MET A 5 -13.82 34.41 52.24
N THR A 6 -13.51 34.55 50.96
CA THR A 6 -13.55 33.43 50.00
C THR A 6 -12.30 32.57 50.17
N PRO A 7 -12.42 31.24 50.28
CA PRO A 7 -11.26 30.35 50.34
C PRO A 7 -10.50 30.34 49.00
N PRO A 8 -9.18 30.08 49.01
CA PRO A 8 -8.38 30.01 47.80
C PRO A 8 -8.79 28.83 46.90
N PRO A 9 -8.62 28.95 45.57
CA PRO A 9 -8.90 27.87 44.64
C PRO A 9 -7.95 26.68 44.87
N ALA A 10 -8.49 25.46 44.84
CA ALA A 10 -7.72 24.24 44.95
C ALA A 10 -6.86 24.02 43.69
N PRO A 11 -5.64 23.45 43.82
CA PRO A 11 -4.79 23.14 42.67
C PRO A 11 -5.41 22.04 41.80
N PRO A 12 -5.15 22.04 40.47
CA PRO A 12 -5.67 21.03 39.57
C PRO A 12 -5.07 19.66 39.90
N TYR A 13 -5.93 18.68 40.14
CA TYR A 13 -5.56 17.29 40.39
C TYR A 13 -5.35 16.58 39.05
N TRP A 14 -4.09 16.44 38.63
CA TRP A 14 -3.75 15.62 37.47
C TRP A 14 -3.50 14.18 37.95
N PRO A 15 -4.13 13.17 37.34
CA PRO A 15 -3.78 11.78 37.60
C PRO A 15 -2.32 11.54 37.18
N PRO A 16 -1.57 10.67 37.88
CA PRO A 16 -0.21 10.35 37.49
C PRO A 16 -0.21 9.70 36.10
N VAL A 17 0.73 10.15 35.26
CA VAL A 17 0.97 9.56 33.95
C VAL A 17 1.39 8.09 34.16
N PRO A 18 0.78 7.12 33.46
CA PRO A 18 1.19 5.72 33.58
C PRO A 18 2.66 5.57 33.13
N PRO A 19 3.42 4.66 33.76
CA PRO A 19 4.81 4.42 33.40
C PRO A 19 4.90 3.98 31.93
N GLN A 20 5.76 4.64 31.15
CA GLN A 20 6.00 4.23 29.77
C GLN A 20 6.61 2.81 29.74
N PRO A 21 6.15 1.94 28.83
CA PRO A 21 6.73 0.62 28.66
C PRO A 21 8.21 0.74 28.24
N PRO A 22 9.08 -0.16 28.71
CA PRO A 22 10.50 -0.11 28.39
C PRO A 22 10.71 -0.27 26.88
N LYS A 23 11.51 0.62 26.28
CA LYS A 23 11.96 0.51 24.88
C LYS A 23 12.68 -0.83 24.71
N ARG A 24 12.11 -1.72 23.90
CA ARG A 24 12.77 -2.97 23.48
C ARG A 24 13.82 -2.63 22.43
N ASN A 25 15.09 -2.92 22.73
CA ASN A 25 16.17 -2.79 21.77
C ASN A 25 16.17 -4.06 20.88
N HIS A 26 15.79 -3.93 19.61
CA HIS A 26 15.76 -5.02 18.61
C HIS A 26 17.13 -5.34 18.01
N THR A 27 18.22 -5.22 18.79
CA THR A 27 19.59 -5.35 18.25
C THR A 27 20.15 -6.79 18.32
N ALA A 28 19.33 -7.80 18.61
CA ALA A 28 19.81 -9.16 18.89
C ALA A 28 19.16 -10.28 18.04
N LEU A 29 18.43 -9.97 16.98
CA LEU A 29 17.83 -10.97 16.07
C LEU A 29 18.16 -10.68 14.60
N ILE A 30 19.40 -10.32 14.29
CA ILE A 30 19.92 -10.36 12.90
C ILE A 30 21.23 -11.15 12.92
N ALA A 31 21.11 -12.47 13.11
CA ALA A 31 22.22 -13.40 12.95
C ALA A 31 21.70 -14.83 12.78
N ALA A 32 20.91 -15.11 11.73
CA ALA A 32 20.81 -16.45 11.10
C ALA A 32 19.71 -16.48 10.00
N ALA A 33 20.00 -15.97 8.80
CA ALA A 33 19.28 -16.37 7.58
C ALA A 33 20.04 -15.93 6.31
N ALA A 34 21.32 -16.31 6.21
CA ALA A 34 22.08 -16.18 4.96
C ALA A 34 22.81 -17.50 4.71
N ALA A 35 22.09 -18.53 4.29
CA ALA A 35 22.67 -19.75 3.72
C ALA A 35 21.62 -20.58 2.95
N VAL A 36 21.95 -20.89 1.69
CA VAL A 36 21.35 -21.93 0.81
C VAL A 36 19.96 -21.53 0.25
N VAL A 37 19.77 -21.23 -1.04
CA VAL A 37 19.79 -22.19 -2.16
C VAL A 37 20.25 -21.50 -3.45
N ALA A 38 21.41 -21.92 -3.96
CA ALA A 38 21.72 -21.91 -5.38
C ALA A 38 22.03 -23.35 -5.77
N ALA A 39 21.15 -24.00 -6.52
CA ALA A 39 21.49 -25.06 -7.50
C ALA A 39 20.23 -25.72 -8.09
N ALA A 40 20.33 -25.96 -9.40
CA ALA A 40 19.61 -26.93 -10.23
C ALA A 40 18.19 -26.59 -10.69
N LEU A 41 18.05 -26.22 -11.97
CA LEU A 41 17.27 -26.98 -12.95
C LEU A 41 17.74 -26.66 -14.38
N ALA A 42 18.72 -27.43 -14.85
CA ALA A 42 18.94 -27.66 -16.28
C ALA A 42 19.28 -29.14 -16.46
N ALA A 43 18.30 -29.94 -16.88
CA ALA A 43 18.52 -31.27 -17.45
C ALA A 43 17.34 -31.65 -18.36
N ALA A 44 17.71 -32.09 -19.55
CA ALA A 44 16.90 -32.44 -20.70
C ALA A 44 15.77 -33.46 -20.44
N VAL A 45 14.68 -33.33 -21.18
CA VAL A 45 13.88 -34.48 -21.61
C VAL A 45 14.02 -34.62 -23.12
N THR A 46 15.01 -35.41 -23.54
CA THR A 46 15.03 -36.09 -24.83
C THR A 46 14.73 -37.56 -24.57
N VAL A 47 13.52 -38.01 -24.90
CA VAL A 47 13.26 -39.42 -25.21
C VAL A 47 12.59 -39.45 -26.57
N GLY A 48 13.38 -39.91 -27.55
CA GLY A 48 12.88 -40.33 -28.84
C GLY A 48 12.06 -41.61 -28.70
N VAL A 49 10.94 -41.64 -29.41
CA VAL A 49 10.31 -42.90 -29.82
C VAL A 49 10.81 -43.17 -31.23
N THR A 50 11.81 -44.05 -31.33
CA THR A 50 12.06 -44.86 -32.53
C THR A 50 10.90 -45.83 -32.71
N GLY A 51 10.37 -45.88 -33.93
CA GLY A 51 9.21 -46.70 -34.31
C GLY A 51 9.55 -48.15 -34.62
N ASP A 52 8.48 -48.90 -34.89
CA ASP A 52 8.48 -50.07 -35.75
C ASP A 52 7.26 -49.99 -36.68
N ASP A 53 7.47 -50.45 -37.90
CA ASP A 53 6.72 -50.25 -39.14
C ASP A 53 5.35 -50.93 -39.17
N GLU A 54 4.31 -50.27 -39.69
CA GLU A 54 3.48 -50.86 -40.74
C GLU A 54 2.77 -49.78 -41.59
N ALA A 55 2.79 -49.98 -42.90
CA ALA A 55 2.79 -48.96 -43.93
C ALA A 55 1.41 -48.61 -44.54
N LYS A 56 1.22 -47.33 -44.92
CA LYS A 56 0.65 -46.89 -46.23
C LYS A 56 0.80 -45.37 -46.47
N PRO A 57 0.92 -44.88 -47.72
CA PRO A 57 1.67 -43.66 -48.02
C PRO A 57 0.85 -42.40 -48.39
N ALA A 58 1.52 -41.24 -48.19
CA ALA A 58 1.58 -40.00 -49.01
C ALA A 58 0.40 -38.99 -49.01
N PRO A 59 0.63 -37.69 -49.37
CA PRO A 59 1.88 -37.03 -49.76
C PRO A 59 2.27 -35.74 -48.99
N THR A 60 3.54 -35.41 -49.13
CA THR A 60 4.29 -34.19 -48.78
C THR A 60 3.88 -32.99 -49.63
N VAL A 61 3.78 -31.77 -49.04
CA VAL A 61 4.02 -30.47 -49.71
C VAL A 61 4.66 -29.53 -48.68
N THR A 62 5.99 -29.43 -48.65
CA THR A 62 6.82 -28.35 -49.22
C THR A 62 6.66 -26.99 -48.51
N VAL A 63 7.66 -26.71 -47.67
CA VAL A 63 7.98 -25.39 -47.09
C VAL A 63 8.35 -24.41 -48.21
N THR A 64 7.84 -23.18 -48.11
CA THR A 64 8.48 -22.02 -48.76
C THR A 64 8.94 -21.09 -47.65
N GLU A 65 10.26 -20.96 -47.47
CA GLU A 65 10.85 -19.86 -46.72
C GLU A 65 10.70 -18.57 -47.52
N THR A 66 10.41 -17.47 -46.83
CA THR A 66 10.82 -16.14 -47.27
C THR A 66 11.25 -15.37 -46.04
N VAL A 67 12.57 -15.16 -45.94
CA VAL A 67 13.23 -14.25 -45.01
C VAL A 67 13.13 -12.83 -45.59
N ASP A 68 12.79 -11.87 -44.72
CA ASP A 68 13.22 -10.47 -44.56
C ASP A 68 12.01 -9.66 -44.07
N GLY A 69 12.02 -8.80 -43.05
CA GLY A 69 13.07 -8.17 -42.29
C GLY A 69 12.45 -7.60 -41.01
N GLY A 70 13.30 -7.32 -40.03
CA GLY A 70 12.94 -7.21 -38.61
C GLY A 70 11.89 -6.18 -38.21
N ASP A 71 11.34 -6.40 -37.02
CA ASP A 71 11.49 -5.42 -35.95
C ASP A 71 11.50 -6.15 -34.61
N THR A 72 12.40 -5.71 -33.74
CA THR A 72 12.67 -6.32 -32.45
C THR A 72 11.88 -5.50 -31.44
N THR A 73 10.67 -5.92 -31.08
CA THR A 73 9.96 -5.30 -29.96
C THR A 73 10.01 -6.24 -28.78
N ALA A 74 11.12 -6.14 -28.04
CA ALA A 74 11.21 -6.59 -26.67
C ALA A 74 10.04 -5.96 -25.89
N ALA A 75 9.17 -6.80 -25.33
CA ALA A 75 8.21 -6.36 -24.35
C ALA A 75 9.01 -5.89 -23.13
N ASP A 76 9.02 -4.58 -22.95
CA ASP A 76 9.57 -3.87 -21.80
C ASP A 76 8.68 -4.21 -20.59
N GLU A 77 9.03 -5.29 -19.88
CA GLU A 77 8.59 -5.49 -18.50
C GLU A 77 9.23 -4.37 -17.68
N ALA A 78 8.50 -3.25 -17.58
CA ALA A 78 8.78 -2.19 -16.63
C ALA A 78 8.78 -2.81 -15.23
N THR A 79 9.97 -3.19 -14.78
CA THR A 79 10.24 -3.59 -13.41
C THR A 79 10.03 -2.33 -12.58
N GLU A 80 8.93 -2.30 -11.84
CA GLU A 80 8.69 -1.31 -10.81
C GLU A 80 9.93 -1.28 -9.90
N PRO A 81 10.56 -0.11 -9.66
CA PRO A 81 11.70 -0.05 -8.77
C PRO A 81 11.26 -0.56 -7.39
N ALA A 82 11.96 -1.56 -6.90
CA ALA A 82 11.82 -1.98 -5.51
C ALA A 82 12.11 -0.76 -4.64
N ALA A 83 11.13 -0.37 -3.82
CA ALA A 83 11.28 0.70 -2.86
C ALA A 83 12.51 0.40 -1.99
N GLU A 84 13.40 1.38 -1.86
CA GLU A 84 14.40 1.33 -0.80
C GLU A 84 13.63 1.50 0.51
N GLU A 85 13.55 0.43 1.31
CA GLU A 85 12.99 0.51 2.66
C GLU A 85 13.78 1.55 3.44
N SER A 86 13.15 2.68 3.74
CA SER A 86 13.64 3.54 4.80
C SER A 86 13.45 2.77 6.10
N ASP A 87 14.53 2.45 6.81
CA ASP A 87 14.56 1.78 8.13
C ASP A 87 13.67 2.47 9.20
N ASP A 88 13.12 3.64 8.90
CA ASP A 88 12.30 4.47 9.78
C ASP A 88 10.77 4.34 9.55
N GLY A 89 10.31 3.45 8.64
CA GLY A 89 8.87 3.26 8.36
C GLY A 89 8.23 4.38 7.53
N VAL A 90 9.06 5.13 6.79
CA VAL A 90 8.66 6.24 5.92
C VAL A 90 8.89 5.85 4.45
N TYR A 91 7.90 6.11 3.61
CA TYR A 91 7.87 5.68 2.22
C TYR A 91 7.49 6.83 1.29
N ALA A 92 7.88 6.76 0.02
CA ALA A 92 7.40 7.70 -0.99
C ALA A 92 5.94 7.37 -1.36
N LEU A 93 5.18 8.37 -1.83
CA LEU A 93 3.76 8.19 -2.21
C LEU A 93 3.49 7.08 -3.24
N GLY A 94 4.47 6.64 -4.02
CA GLY A 94 4.31 5.57 -5.01
C GLY A 94 4.74 4.19 -4.54
N ASP A 95 5.28 4.08 -3.33
CA ASP A 95 5.85 2.82 -2.85
C ASP A 95 4.75 1.83 -2.43
N THR A 96 5.13 0.57 -2.35
CA THR A 96 4.31 -0.51 -1.77
C THR A 96 5.04 -1.08 -0.56
N VAL A 97 4.32 -1.18 0.55
CA VAL A 97 4.82 -1.69 1.83
C VAL A 97 4.22 -3.06 2.08
N THR A 98 5.04 -3.98 2.60
CA THR A 98 4.57 -5.29 3.10
C THR A 98 4.61 -5.26 4.62
N TYR A 99 3.50 -5.58 5.26
CA TYR A 99 3.37 -5.64 6.72
C TYR A 99 3.74 -7.06 7.21
N ASP A 100 4.01 -7.20 8.52
CA ASP A 100 4.39 -8.48 9.15
C ASP A 100 3.37 -9.63 8.93
N ASN A 101 2.11 -9.30 8.67
CA ASN A 101 1.04 -10.24 8.38
C ASN A 101 0.94 -10.62 6.87
N GLU A 102 1.95 -10.25 6.07
CA GLU A 102 2.03 -10.45 4.61
C GLU A 102 0.96 -9.68 3.81
N VAL A 103 0.26 -8.73 4.43
CA VAL A 103 -0.60 -7.78 3.71
C VAL A 103 0.30 -6.73 3.06
N LYS A 104 0.02 -6.37 1.80
CA LYS A 104 0.72 -5.30 1.09
C LYS A 104 -0.21 -4.11 0.88
N VAL A 105 0.31 -2.92 1.13
CA VAL A 105 -0.40 -1.66 0.85
C VAL A 105 0.44 -0.80 -0.08
N GLY A 106 -0.18 -0.34 -1.16
CA GLY A 106 0.42 0.64 -2.07
C GLY A 106 -0.54 1.80 -2.32
N LEU A 107 0.03 2.99 -2.54
CA LEU A 107 -0.74 4.19 -2.88
C LEU A 107 -0.50 4.58 -4.34
N SER A 108 -1.55 4.98 -5.04
CA SER A 108 -1.44 5.34 -6.46
C SER A 108 -2.52 6.32 -6.92
N GLY A 109 -2.37 6.84 -8.14
CA GLY A 109 -3.44 7.59 -8.81
C GLY A 109 -3.75 8.95 -8.20
N PHE A 110 -2.77 9.59 -7.56
CA PHE A 110 -2.89 10.92 -6.93
C PHE A 110 -3.40 11.98 -7.91
N LYS A 111 -4.51 12.63 -7.59
CA LYS A 111 -5.13 13.72 -8.36
C LYS A 111 -5.77 14.74 -7.45
N ARG A 112 -5.64 16.02 -7.77
CA ARG A 112 -6.38 17.09 -7.09
C ARG A 112 -7.80 17.19 -7.61
N ALA A 113 -8.72 17.50 -6.71
CA ALA A 113 -10.12 17.76 -7.03
C ALA A 113 -10.75 18.71 -5.98
N VAL A 114 -12.03 19.01 -6.16
CA VAL A 114 -12.86 19.75 -5.21
C VAL A 114 -14.11 18.91 -4.98
N SER A 115 -14.51 18.73 -3.72
CA SER A 115 -15.67 17.92 -3.36
C SER A 115 -16.97 18.58 -3.81
N THR A 116 -18.01 17.78 -3.99
CA THR A 116 -19.34 18.27 -4.40
C THR A 116 -20.05 19.03 -3.28
N ASP A 117 -21.21 19.60 -3.62
CA ASP A 117 -22.12 20.27 -2.67
C ASP A 117 -22.74 19.28 -1.67
N THR A 118 -22.89 18.02 -2.05
CA THR A 118 -23.40 16.95 -1.17
C THR A 118 -22.32 16.22 -0.37
N ALA A 119 -21.06 16.63 -0.51
CA ALA A 119 -19.94 15.99 0.16
C ALA A 119 -19.74 16.46 1.60
N MET A 120 -18.93 15.72 2.34
CA MET A 120 -18.45 16.09 3.67
C MET A 120 -16.91 16.02 3.69
N PRO A 121 -16.21 17.14 3.86
CA PRO A 121 -16.70 18.52 3.76
C PRO A 121 -17.12 18.91 2.33
N GLU A 122 -18.06 19.86 2.19
CA GLU A 122 -18.56 20.39 0.91
C GLU A 122 -17.57 21.39 0.27
N SER A 123 -17.47 21.39 -1.06
CA SER A 123 -16.70 22.38 -1.84
C SER A 123 -15.23 22.53 -1.42
N THR A 124 -14.66 21.47 -0.85
CA THR A 124 -13.33 21.47 -0.25
C THR A 124 -12.28 20.96 -1.24
N PRO A 125 -11.15 21.67 -1.43
CA PRO A 125 -10.01 21.16 -2.20
C PRO A 125 -9.38 19.93 -1.52
N TYR A 126 -9.12 18.89 -2.29
CA TYR A 126 -8.61 17.63 -1.75
C TYR A 126 -7.70 16.90 -2.74
N VAL A 127 -6.91 15.96 -2.21
CA VAL A 127 -6.20 14.96 -3.01
C VAL A 127 -6.95 13.63 -2.98
N ARG A 128 -7.26 13.11 -4.17
CA ARG A 128 -7.79 11.78 -4.40
C ARG A 128 -6.66 10.81 -4.70
N PHE A 129 -6.70 9.62 -4.13
CA PHE A 129 -5.76 8.53 -4.45
C PHE A 129 -6.44 7.17 -4.26
N THR A 130 -5.77 6.11 -4.69
CA THR A 130 -6.20 4.72 -4.48
C THR A 130 -5.27 4.06 -3.48
N VAL A 131 -5.84 3.47 -2.44
CA VAL A 131 -5.20 2.54 -1.53
C VAL A 131 -5.44 1.14 -2.05
N LYS A 132 -4.38 0.48 -2.54
CA LYS A 132 -4.44 -0.93 -2.93
C LYS A 132 -4.03 -1.75 -1.71
N VAL A 133 -4.91 -2.64 -1.27
CA VAL A 133 -4.65 -3.62 -0.20
C VAL A 133 -4.63 -5.00 -0.82
N ASP A 134 -3.53 -5.72 -0.67
CA ASP A 134 -3.33 -7.10 -1.15
C ASP A 134 -3.10 -8.02 0.04
N ASN A 135 -4.01 -8.97 0.27
CA ASN A 135 -3.85 -9.95 1.34
C ASN A 135 -2.97 -11.10 0.84
N GLY A 136 -1.64 -10.94 0.95
CA GLY A 136 -0.66 -11.98 0.65
C GLY A 136 -0.54 -13.06 1.72
N GLY A 137 -1.17 -12.85 2.88
CA GLY A 137 -1.18 -13.80 3.99
C GLY A 137 -2.08 -15.01 3.75
N THR A 138 -2.20 -15.84 4.79
CA THR A 138 -3.01 -17.07 4.76
C THR A 138 -4.34 -16.94 5.47
N ALA A 139 -4.50 -15.92 6.32
CA ALA A 139 -5.73 -15.65 7.03
C ALA A 139 -6.64 -14.70 6.23
N THR A 140 -7.94 -14.72 6.51
CA THR A 140 -8.86 -13.68 6.03
C THR A 140 -8.57 -12.38 6.77
N LEU A 141 -8.38 -11.30 6.03
CA LEU A 141 -8.23 -9.93 6.56
C LEU A 141 -9.62 -9.30 6.73
N ASP A 142 -9.89 -8.71 7.89
CA ASP A 142 -11.05 -7.85 8.07
C ASP A 142 -10.72 -6.45 7.55
N ALA A 143 -11.11 -6.16 6.30
CA ALA A 143 -10.76 -4.89 5.67
C ALA A 143 -11.53 -3.71 6.28
N THR A 144 -12.57 -3.96 7.09
CA THR A 144 -13.28 -2.89 7.82
C THR A 144 -12.39 -2.18 8.85
N ALA A 145 -11.28 -2.81 9.24
CA ALA A 145 -10.27 -2.26 10.14
C ALA A 145 -9.23 -1.35 9.44
N LEU A 146 -9.28 -1.21 8.11
CA LEU A 146 -8.37 -0.34 7.38
C LEU A 146 -8.47 1.10 7.90
N THR A 147 -7.34 1.67 8.31
CA THR A 147 -7.23 3.07 8.71
C THR A 147 -6.36 3.84 7.73
N VAL A 148 -6.82 5.06 7.38
CA VAL A 148 -6.10 5.99 6.51
C VAL A 148 -6.25 7.39 7.08
N ASN A 149 -5.14 7.98 7.53
CA ASN A 149 -5.11 9.33 8.07
C ASN A 149 -4.18 10.20 7.22
N CYS A 150 -4.45 11.50 7.19
CA CYS A 150 -3.68 12.44 6.37
C CYS A 150 -3.26 13.66 7.17
N SER A 151 -2.10 14.21 6.80
CA SER A 151 -1.66 15.55 7.18
C SER A 151 -0.96 16.23 6.00
N TYR A 152 -0.83 17.54 6.04
CA TYR A 152 -0.19 18.30 4.95
C TYR A 152 0.71 19.41 5.46
N GLY A 153 1.58 19.87 4.56
CA GLY A 153 2.55 20.93 4.83
C GLY A 153 3.69 20.47 5.75
N LYS A 154 4.74 21.29 5.83
CA LYS A 154 5.93 20.98 6.65
C LYS A 154 5.66 21.09 8.16
N ASP A 155 4.62 21.82 8.52
CA ASP A 155 4.22 22.05 9.91
C ASP A 155 3.26 20.95 10.42
N GLY A 156 2.87 19.98 9.58
CA GLY A 156 2.07 18.82 9.98
C GLY A 156 0.61 19.14 10.29
N HIS A 157 -0.05 19.95 9.45
CA HIS A 157 -1.45 20.27 9.63
C HIS A 157 -2.33 19.04 9.42
N SER A 158 -3.27 18.79 10.34
CA SER A 158 -4.24 17.71 10.20
C SER A 158 -5.12 17.92 8.96
N SER A 159 -5.40 16.82 8.26
CA SER A 159 -6.29 16.77 7.10
C SER A 159 -7.53 15.95 7.44
N GLU A 160 -8.70 16.42 7.02
CA GLU A 160 -9.95 15.67 7.14
C GLU A 160 -10.15 14.76 5.92
N ALA A 161 -10.72 13.58 6.15
CA ALA A 161 -11.15 12.69 5.06
C ALA A 161 -12.35 13.30 4.32
N VAL A 162 -12.36 13.19 3.00
CA VAL A 162 -13.46 13.64 2.16
C VAL A 162 -14.38 12.46 1.84
N PHE A 163 -15.65 12.60 2.18
CA PHE A 163 -16.73 11.68 1.83
C PHE A 163 -17.61 12.31 0.76
N ASP A 164 -17.62 11.72 -0.43
CA ASP A 164 -18.34 12.21 -1.60
C ASP A 164 -18.74 11.02 -2.47
N SER A 165 -19.99 10.56 -2.29
CA SER A 165 -20.52 9.40 -3.02
C SER A 165 -20.55 9.61 -4.54
N ALA A 166 -20.79 10.83 -5.02
CA ALA A 166 -20.79 11.15 -6.45
C ALA A 166 -19.38 11.05 -7.06
N ALA A 167 -18.35 11.32 -6.25
CA ALA A 167 -16.95 11.08 -6.63
C ALA A 167 -16.48 9.63 -6.32
N GLY A 168 -17.31 8.77 -5.71
CA GLY A 168 -16.90 7.43 -5.30
C GLY A 168 -15.97 7.41 -4.08
N LEU A 169 -16.02 8.44 -3.24
CA LEU A 169 -15.34 8.52 -1.95
C LEU A 169 -16.31 8.09 -0.84
N GLY A 170 -16.41 6.78 -0.63
CA GLY A 170 -17.34 6.19 0.34
C GLY A 170 -16.75 5.95 1.73
N GLY A 171 -15.44 6.17 1.90
CA GLY A 171 -14.71 5.78 3.11
C GLY A 171 -14.10 4.38 3.02
N GLY A 172 -13.95 3.74 4.18
CA GLY A 172 -13.40 2.39 4.35
C GLY A 172 -14.18 1.31 3.59
N PRO A 173 -13.53 0.19 3.22
CA PRO A 173 -14.23 -0.95 2.64
C PRO A 173 -15.07 -1.66 3.72
N ASP A 174 -16.29 -2.09 3.36
CA ASP A 174 -17.18 -2.87 4.23
C ASP A 174 -17.17 -4.35 3.82
N THR A 175 -16.02 -5.02 3.97
CA THR A 175 -15.84 -6.42 3.54
C THR A 175 -14.72 -7.11 4.29
N GLN A 176 -14.71 -8.43 4.20
CA GLN A 176 -13.55 -9.26 4.46
C GLN A 176 -12.79 -9.55 3.15
N LEU A 177 -11.46 -9.68 3.24
CA LEU A 177 -10.58 -9.95 2.11
C LEU A 177 -9.87 -11.29 2.31
N LEU A 178 -10.23 -12.29 1.50
CA LEU A 178 -9.60 -13.62 1.55
C LEU A 178 -8.12 -13.57 1.17
N ALA A 179 -7.35 -14.56 1.64
CA ALA A 179 -5.99 -14.80 1.21
C ALA A 179 -5.84 -14.83 -0.32
N GLY A 180 -4.78 -14.20 -0.82
CA GLY A 180 -4.46 -14.04 -2.24
C GLY A 180 -5.38 -13.10 -3.01
N ARG A 181 -6.23 -12.32 -2.34
CA ARG A 181 -7.09 -11.31 -2.97
C ARG A 181 -6.63 -9.90 -2.66
N SER A 182 -6.94 -8.99 -3.59
CA SER A 182 -6.71 -7.57 -3.42
C SER A 182 -7.99 -6.76 -3.57
N ILE A 183 -8.01 -5.58 -2.96
CA ILE A 183 -9.06 -4.56 -3.12
C ILE A 183 -8.41 -3.20 -3.39
N ASN A 184 -9.09 -2.38 -4.18
CA ASN A 184 -8.72 -0.99 -4.41
C ASN A 184 -9.76 -0.09 -3.73
N VAL A 185 -9.32 0.73 -2.79
CA VAL A 185 -10.17 1.67 -2.07
C VAL A 185 -9.81 3.07 -2.51
N VAL A 186 -10.78 3.84 -2.99
CA VAL A 186 -10.56 5.24 -3.35
C VAL A 186 -10.67 6.09 -2.10
N TRP A 187 -9.63 6.85 -1.80
CA TRP A 187 -9.59 7.76 -0.67
C TRP A 187 -9.46 9.22 -1.11
N GLY A 188 -9.88 10.12 -0.23
CA GLY A 188 -9.78 11.56 -0.40
C GLY A 188 -9.41 12.21 0.91
N CYS A 189 -8.41 13.08 0.89
CA CYS A 189 -7.98 13.87 2.05
C CYS A 189 -7.92 15.35 1.68
N GLU A 190 -8.45 16.22 2.54
CA GLU A 190 -8.34 17.66 2.37
C GLU A 190 -6.89 18.07 2.11
N LEU A 191 -6.70 18.87 1.07
CA LEU A 191 -5.40 19.42 0.72
C LEU A 191 -5.61 20.82 0.13
N PRO A 192 -5.32 21.89 0.90
CA PRO A 192 -5.45 23.25 0.42
C PRO A 192 -4.70 23.45 -0.92
N LYS A 193 -5.24 24.30 -1.79
CA LYS A 193 -4.70 24.52 -3.15
C LYS A 193 -3.23 24.99 -3.16
N SER A 194 -2.78 25.66 -2.09
CA SER A 194 -1.41 26.13 -1.93
C SER A 194 -0.44 25.04 -1.46
N GLU A 195 -0.95 23.98 -0.84
CA GLU A 195 -0.14 22.92 -0.24
C GLU A 195 0.12 21.81 -1.23
N LYS A 196 1.35 21.28 -1.22
CA LYS A 196 1.80 20.19 -2.10
C LYS A 196 2.25 18.96 -1.33
N LEU A 197 2.91 19.17 -0.21
CA LEU A 197 3.40 18.10 0.64
C LEU A 197 2.24 17.48 1.40
N VAL A 198 2.06 16.18 1.27
CA VAL A 198 1.12 15.37 2.04
C VAL A 198 1.88 14.26 2.75
N GLN A 199 1.38 13.88 3.92
CA GLN A 199 1.72 12.66 4.64
C GLN A 199 0.44 11.83 4.78
N ILE A 200 0.52 10.55 4.49
CA ILE A 200 -0.58 9.59 4.52
C ILE A 200 -0.14 8.42 5.37
N GLU A 201 -0.88 8.18 6.43
CA GLU A 201 -0.66 7.09 7.38
C GLU A 201 -1.65 5.97 7.06
N VAL A 202 -1.16 4.75 6.89
CA VAL A 202 -2.01 3.60 6.57
C VAL A 202 -1.68 2.42 7.47
N ALA A 203 -2.72 1.79 8.03
CA ALA A 203 -2.62 0.47 8.66
C ALA A 203 -3.78 -0.42 8.17
N PRO A 204 -3.50 -1.66 7.71
CA PRO A 204 -4.51 -2.55 7.15
C PRO A 204 -5.46 -3.14 8.20
N ASP A 205 -5.04 -3.17 9.46
CA ASP A 205 -5.79 -3.61 10.63
C ASP A 205 -5.35 -2.83 11.89
N TYR A 206 -5.89 -3.18 13.07
CA TYR A 206 -5.61 -2.47 14.33
C TYR A 206 -4.33 -2.94 15.02
N GLU A 207 -3.75 -4.05 14.57
CA GLU A 207 -2.60 -4.71 15.16
C GLU A 207 -1.29 -4.37 14.44
N SER A 208 -1.38 -3.94 13.18
CA SER A 208 -0.27 -3.55 12.34
C SER A 208 0.31 -2.19 12.73
N ASP A 209 1.64 -2.08 12.69
CA ASP A 209 2.30 -0.79 12.75
C ASP A 209 1.92 0.09 11.56
N THR A 210 1.76 1.39 11.77
CA THR A 210 1.34 2.32 10.71
C THR A 210 2.49 2.64 9.77
N ALA A 211 2.28 2.43 8.46
CA ALA A 211 3.20 2.90 7.42
C ALA A 211 2.92 4.37 7.10
N ILE A 212 3.99 5.16 6.94
CA ILE A 212 3.90 6.59 6.66
C ILE A 212 4.37 6.86 5.23
N PHE A 213 3.48 7.29 4.35
CA PHE A 213 3.79 7.70 2.99
C PHE A 213 3.86 9.22 2.89
N THR A 214 4.90 9.79 2.28
CA THR A 214 5.01 11.24 2.13
C THR A 214 5.57 11.66 0.78
N GLY A 215 5.16 12.85 0.32
CA GLY A 215 5.67 13.44 -0.91
C GLY A 215 4.81 14.59 -1.43
N ASP A 216 5.27 15.18 -2.54
CA ASP A 216 4.57 16.27 -3.20
C ASP A 216 3.51 15.75 -4.19
N VAL A 217 2.29 16.27 -4.07
CA VAL A 217 1.19 16.08 -5.03
C VAL A 217 1.12 17.28 -5.97
N LYS A 218 1.17 17.00 -7.28
CA LYS A 218 1.14 18.03 -8.33
C LYS A 218 -0.25 18.59 -8.58
#